data_AF-A0AAU1P8K7-F1
#
_entry.id   AF-A0AAU1P8K7-F1
#
_cell.length_a   1.000
_cell.length_b   1.000
_cell.length_c   1.000
_cell.angle_alpha   90.00
_cell.angle_beta   90.00
_cell.angle_gamma   90.00
#
_symmetry.space_group_name_H-M   'P 1'
#
loop_
_entity.id
_entity.type
_entity.pdbx_description
1 polymer ?
#
loop_
_entity_poly.entity_id
_entity_poly.type
_entity_poly.pdbx_seq_one_letter_code
_entity_poly.pdbx_strand_id
1 'polypeptide(L)'
;MLNTIEGSTNATLEQLRAGLAYTGTAQFGSCIQQATCNVLTAQGLEQAPDRIGVSWGFNYGPGADRLRSGERWLAGIARLSALHIQRQRFDSATAAFAAEQSALDGGSPVVVAVDSFDITSPHLGRTHLMHALILVEWGPESVTVLDPMNEPRPSLLSLDTYRRTRASAVARNFELIAFEGTLADGYSAIEALAALNTDALTHRETGLADLEVFIRAVESGQAVPDVADVAAERTYAQKVIAAAARELPGLESLAAKTDALARRWYFAHTMGMEAGGQPTQRMAKVLRDLRERETRLLDELASTVDAAGLAPADTPATPGSAQLISLISSVLARQTRVATERLKPSDDLWAAGLTSLESVRVMIGLEDELGIEFPTSLLARNTFGSIAAIAEALAGLLAGTSDTTEGQVGR
;
A
#
# COMPACT_ATOMS: atom_id res chain seq x y z
N MET A 1 -2.79 35.75 3.78
CA MET A 1 -2.65 34.49 4.56
C MET A 1 -2.37 33.35 3.57
N LEU A 2 -1.20 33.36 2.94
CA LEU A 2 -0.84 32.45 1.82
C LEU A 2 0.62 31.94 1.91
N ASN A 3 1.24 31.96 3.09
CA ASN A 3 2.69 31.69 3.26
C ASN A 3 2.99 30.61 4.33
N THR A 4 2.33 29.45 4.26
CA THR A 4 2.64 28.37 5.23
C THR A 4 2.79 26.97 4.65
N ILE A 5 2.57 26.75 3.34
CA ILE A 5 2.62 25.40 2.75
C ILE A 5 4.00 25.09 2.15
N GLU A 6 4.69 26.07 1.54
CA GLU A 6 6.01 25.85 0.91
C GLU A 6 7.17 25.60 1.89
N GLY A 7 7.03 26.00 3.16
CA GLY A 7 8.12 25.90 4.15
C GLY A 7 8.27 24.51 4.78
N SER A 8 7.23 23.67 4.72
CA SER A 8 7.22 22.41 5.47
C SER A 8 7.71 21.21 4.65
N THR A 9 7.41 21.13 3.36
CA THR A 9 7.83 20.02 2.51
C THR A 9 9.35 19.98 2.35
N ASN A 10 9.97 21.16 2.21
CA ASN A 10 11.43 21.28 2.16
C ASN A 10 12.10 20.83 3.48
N ALA A 11 11.47 21.10 4.63
CA ALA A 11 11.98 20.67 5.93
C ALA A 11 12.06 19.14 6.06
N THR A 12 11.11 18.39 5.47
CA THR A 12 11.13 16.92 5.45
C THR A 12 12.35 16.38 4.71
N LEU A 13 12.64 16.93 3.51
CA LEU A 13 13.81 16.54 2.73
C LEU A 13 15.11 16.89 3.46
N GLU A 14 15.18 18.05 4.12
CA GLU A 14 16.33 18.42 4.97
C GLU A 14 16.55 17.44 6.12
N GLN A 15 15.48 17.04 6.82
CA GLN A 15 15.57 16.05 7.89
C GLN A 15 16.05 14.68 7.38
N LEU A 16 15.51 14.21 6.26
CA LEU A 16 15.95 12.94 5.66
C LEU A 16 17.42 13.01 5.21
N ARG A 17 17.88 14.13 4.66
CA ARG A 17 19.30 14.34 4.31
C ARG A 17 20.21 14.37 5.53
N ALA A 18 19.71 14.79 6.70
CA ALA A 18 20.46 14.75 7.95
C ALA A 18 20.65 13.30 8.46
N GLY A 19 19.76 12.38 8.10
CA GLY A 19 19.91 10.94 8.35
C GLY A 19 18.58 10.23 8.59
N LEU A 20 18.66 8.90 8.73
CA LEU A 20 17.51 8.06 9.02
C LEU A 20 17.20 8.00 10.52
N ALA A 21 15.92 8.11 10.87
CA ALA A 21 15.44 7.96 12.23
C ALA A 21 15.16 6.49 12.60
N TYR A 22 15.00 5.62 11.61
CA TYR A 22 14.64 4.23 11.82
C TYR A 22 15.40 3.29 10.88
N THR A 23 16.14 2.37 11.47
CA THR A 23 16.75 1.21 10.78
C THR A 23 16.17 -0.03 11.42
N GLY A 24 15.16 -0.62 10.77
CA GLY A 24 14.51 -1.82 11.27
C GLY A 24 15.40 -3.05 11.19
N THR A 25 14.87 -4.19 11.64
CA THR A 25 15.47 -5.47 11.28
C THR A 25 15.24 -5.71 9.78
N ALA A 26 16.25 -6.22 9.08
CA ALA A 26 16.19 -6.50 7.65
C ALA A 26 15.29 -7.71 7.33
N GLN A 27 14.01 -7.65 7.70
CA GLN A 27 13.01 -8.64 7.33
C GLN A 27 12.64 -8.45 5.86
N PHE A 28 12.54 -9.54 5.12
CA PHE A 28 12.18 -9.53 3.70
C PHE A 28 10.79 -8.91 3.50
N GLY A 29 10.59 -8.23 2.37
CA GLY A 29 9.32 -7.59 2.02
C GLY A 29 8.97 -6.35 2.86
N SER A 30 9.87 -5.88 3.74
CA SER A 30 9.63 -4.72 4.61
C SER A 30 10.25 -3.40 4.14
N CYS A 31 10.98 -3.39 3.02
CA CYS A 31 11.77 -2.25 2.55
C CYS A 31 10.92 -0.99 2.35
N ILE A 32 9.74 -1.12 1.72
CA ILE A 32 8.82 0.01 1.52
C ILE A 32 8.30 0.52 2.87
N GLN A 33 7.94 -0.35 3.81
CA GLN A 33 7.45 0.05 5.13
C GLN A 33 8.55 0.77 5.94
N GLN A 34 9.80 0.30 5.88
CA GLN A 34 10.92 0.96 6.56
C GLN A 34 11.23 2.33 5.94
N ALA A 35 11.19 2.44 4.62
CA ALA A 35 11.32 3.72 3.91
C ALA A 35 10.19 4.68 4.30
N THR A 36 8.95 4.19 4.34
CA THR A 36 7.76 4.96 4.75
C THR A 36 7.85 5.42 6.19
N CYS A 37 8.31 4.57 7.12
CA CYS A 37 8.53 4.96 8.52
C CYS A 37 9.47 6.16 8.62
N ASN A 38 10.57 6.17 7.87
CA ASN A 38 11.53 7.28 7.88
C ASN A 38 10.94 8.55 7.29
N VAL A 39 10.21 8.45 6.17
CA VAL A 39 9.50 9.61 5.59
C VAL A 39 8.51 10.20 6.60
N LEU A 40 7.66 9.39 7.20
CA LEU A 40 6.67 9.86 8.18
C LEU A 40 7.33 10.41 9.45
N THR A 41 8.42 9.81 9.91
CA THR A 41 9.18 10.32 11.07
C THR A 41 9.79 11.68 10.76
N ALA A 42 10.33 11.87 9.56
CA ALA A 42 10.84 13.18 9.10
C ALA A 42 9.72 14.23 8.92
N GLN A 43 8.47 13.81 8.85
CA GLN A 43 7.31 14.70 8.90
C GLN A 43 6.74 14.90 10.32
N GLY A 44 7.34 14.28 11.34
CA GLY A 44 6.95 14.44 12.75
C GLY A 44 6.15 13.29 13.34
N LEU A 45 5.90 12.19 12.62
CA LEU A 45 5.27 11.00 13.20
C LEU A 45 6.29 10.20 14.01
N GLU A 46 6.48 10.57 15.27
CA GLU A 46 7.33 9.83 16.20
C GLU A 46 6.91 8.36 16.30
N GLN A 47 7.88 7.45 16.40
CA GLN A 47 7.63 6.00 16.49
C GLN A 47 6.75 5.47 15.34
N ALA A 48 6.92 5.99 14.12
CA ALA A 48 6.20 5.52 12.93
C ALA A 48 6.10 3.99 12.77
N PRO A 49 7.14 3.16 13.09
CA PRO A 49 7.04 1.70 13.00
C PRO A 49 5.91 1.08 13.83
N ASP A 50 5.48 1.76 14.90
CA ASP A 50 4.43 1.34 15.81
C ASP A 50 3.04 1.84 15.39
N ARG A 51 2.94 2.52 14.24
CA ARG A 51 1.73 3.25 13.82
C ARG A 51 1.29 2.95 12.40
N ILE A 52 2.20 2.51 11.51
CA ILE A 52 1.89 2.33 10.09
C ILE A 52 1.18 1.01 9.72
N GLY A 53 1.14 0.04 10.64
CA GLY A 53 0.58 -1.30 10.40
C GLY A 53 -0.95 -1.33 10.48
N VAL A 54 -1.62 -0.54 9.65
CA VAL A 54 -3.08 -0.28 9.71
C VAL A 54 -3.91 -1.04 8.67
N SER A 55 -3.36 -2.14 8.15
CA SER A 55 -4.02 -3.02 7.19
C SER A 55 -3.90 -4.47 7.66
N TRP A 56 -4.96 -5.24 7.41
CA TRP A 56 -4.95 -6.67 7.63
C TRP A 56 -5.74 -7.36 6.52
N GLY A 57 -5.08 -8.19 5.73
CA GLY A 57 -5.80 -8.98 4.75
C GLY A 57 -4.94 -9.86 3.89
N PHE A 58 -5.58 -10.38 2.85
CA PHE A 58 -4.97 -11.20 1.82
C PHE A 58 -5.57 -10.79 0.49
N ASN A 59 -4.79 -10.90 -0.57
CA ASN A 59 -5.28 -10.83 -1.93
C ASN A 59 -4.62 -11.94 -2.76
N TYR A 60 -5.45 -12.77 -3.40
CA TYR A 60 -4.99 -13.83 -4.29
C TYR A 60 -5.98 -14.08 -5.43
N GLY A 61 -5.81 -13.32 -6.52
CA GLY A 61 -6.64 -13.42 -7.72
C GLY A 61 -6.11 -14.34 -8.82
N PRO A 62 -6.90 -14.55 -9.89
CA PRO A 62 -6.47 -15.29 -11.08
C PRO A 62 -5.17 -14.73 -11.67
N GLY A 63 -4.17 -15.59 -11.87
CA GLY A 63 -2.88 -15.21 -12.46
C GLY A 63 -1.90 -14.54 -11.49
N ALA A 64 -2.21 -14.46 -10.20
CA ALA A 64 -1.28 -13.98 -9.17
C ALA A 64 -0.04 -14.90 -9.05
N ASP A 65 1.13 -14.28 -8.90
CA ASP A 65 2.42 -14.97 -8.75
C ASP A 65 2.71 -15.39 -7.30
N ARG A 66 2.03 -14.78 -6.33
CA ARG A 66 2.21 -14.95 -4.88
C ARG A 66 0.95 -14.57 -4.11
N LEU A 67 0.92 -14.90 -2.82
CA LEU A 67 -0.09 -14.36 -1.90
C LEU A 67 0.29 -12.94 -1.48
N ARG A 68 -0.54 -11.97 -1.86
CA ARG A 68 -0.39 -10.57 -1.47
C ARG A 68 -1.05 -10.35 -0.11
N SER A 69 -0.58 -9.34 0.61
CA SER A 69 -1.23 -8.84 1.83
C SER A 69 -2.49 -8.03 1.48
N GLY A 70 -3.14 -7.40 2.47
CA GLY A 70 -4.22 -6.46 2.19
C GLY A 70 -3.75 -5.27 1.36
N GLU A 71 -2.49 -4.83 1.53
CA GLU A 71 -1.86 -3.72 0.78
C GLU A 71 -2.54 -2.35 0.92
N ARG A 72 -3.51 -2.21 1.83
CA ARG A 72 -4.28 -0.97 2.08
C ARG A 72 -3.63 -0.05 3.12
N TRP A 73 -2.46 -0.42 3.64
CA TRP A 73 -1.83 0.31 4.75
C TRP A 73 -1.41 1.74 4.37
N LEU A 74 -0.99 1.99 3.12
CA LEU A 74 -0.70 3.36 2.64
C LEU A 74 -1.95 4.24 2.64
N ALA A 75 -3.08 3.72 2.15
CA ALA A 75 -4.37 4.41 2.20
C ALA A 75 -4.85 4.63 3.64
N GLY A 76 -4.64 3.64 4.52
CA GLY A 76 -4.89 3.77 5.95
C GLY A 76 -4.08 4.90 6.61
N ILE A 77 -2.79 5.00 6.30
CA ILE A 77 -1.93 6.09 6.78
C ILE A 77 -2.41 7.43 6.24
N ALA A 78 -2.69 7.52 4.93
CA ALA A 78 -3.16 8.76 4.30
C ALA A 78 -4.41 9.29 5.02
N ARG A 79 -5.35 8.40 5.38
CA ARG A 79 -6.54 8.76 6.17
C ARG A 79 -6.20 9.29 7.55
N LEU A 80 -5.33 8.61 8.30
CA LEU A 80 -4.99 8.99 9.67
C LEU A 80 -4.09 10.24 9.76
N SER A 81 -3.28 10.49 8.73
CA SER A 81 -2.31 11.60 8.69
C SER A 81 -2.79 12.82 7.93
N ALA A 82 -3.91 12.70 7.20
CA ALA A 82 -4.36 13.65 6.19
C ALA A 82 -3.32 13.94 5.08
N LEU A 83 -2.28 13.10 4.95
CA LEU A 83 -1.31 13.19 3.87
C LEU A 83 -1.91 12.68 2.57
N HIS A 84 -1.46 13.29 1.48
CA HIS A 84 -1.71 12.76 0.15
C HIS A 84 -0.56 11.81 -0.21
N ILE A 85 -0.82 10.51 -0.08
CA ILE A 85 0.15 9.46 -0.36
C ILE A 85 -0.25 8.78 -1.66
N GLN A 86 0.55 8.96 -2.72
CA GLN A 86 0.26 8.39 -4.03
C GLN A 86 1.24 7.29 -4.38
N ARG A 87 0.71 6.09 -4.64
CA ARG A 87 1.48 4.99 -5.25
C ARG A 87 1.24 5.02 -6.75
N GLN A 88 2.32 5.05 -7.54
CA GLN A 88 2.25 5.15 -8.99
C GLN A 88 3.19 4.14 -9.64
N ARG A 89 2.80 3.65 -10.81
CA ARG A 89 3.60 2.80 -11.70
C ARG A 89 3.63 3.42 -13.08
N PHE A 90 4.75 3.27 -13.77
CA PHE A 90 4.99 3.89 -15.07
C PHE A 90 5.43 2.84 -16.08
N ASP A 91 4.89 2.93 -17.29
CA ASP A 91 5.30 2.08 -18.41
C ASP A 91 6.63 2.56 -19.04
N SER A 92 7.13 3.74 -18.65
CA SER A 92 8.36 4.30 -19.23
C SER A 92 9.25 4.99 -18.19
N ALA A 93 10.56 4.81 -18.35
CA ALA A 93 11.59 5.45 -17.54
C ALA A 93 11.49 6.98 -17.61
N THR A 94 11.22 7.55 -18.79
CA THR A 94 11.09 9.00 -18.98
C THR A 94 9.99 9.59 -18.11
N ALA A 95 8.80 8.97 -18.11
CA ALA A 95 7.68 9.44 -17.30
C ALA A 95 7.96 9.27 -15.79
N ALA A 96 8.54 8.14 -15.39
CA ALA A 96 8.91 7.89 -14.00
C ALA A 96 9.91 8.93 -13.48
N PHE A 97 11.00 9.18 -14.21
CA PHE A 97 12.04 10.12 -13.77
C PHE A 97 11.56 11.58 -13.79
N ALA A 98 10.63 11.92 -14.68
CA ALA A 98 9.99 13.23 -14.67
C ALA A 98 9.10 13.40 -13.44
N ALA A 99 8.34 12.36 -13.06
CA ALA A 99 7.53 12.37 -11.84
C ALA A 99 8.38 12.43 -10.57
N GLU A 100 9.47 11.66 -10.51
CA GLU A 100 10.44 11.69 -9.40
C GLU A 100 11.05 13.08 -9.22
N GLN A 101 11.53 13.70 -10.30
CA GLN A 101 12.06 15.08 -10.26
C GLN A 101 10.99 16.08 -9.85
N SER A 102 9.80 16.02 -10.45
CA SER A 102 8.71 16.94 -10.13
C SER A 102 8.29 16.85 -8.65
N ALA A 103 8.27 15.65 -8.07
CA ALA A 103 7.96 15.47 -6.66
C ALA A 103 9.03 16.10 -5.76
N LEU A 104 10.31 15.87 -6.06
CA LEU A 104 11.43 16.45 -5.30
C LEU A 104 11.49 17.97 -5.42
N ASP A 105 11.28 18.51 -6.62
CA ASP A 105 11.22 19.96 -6.87
C ASP A 105 10.04 20.61 -6.11
N GLY A 106 8.94 19.87 -5.94
CA GLY A 106 7.81 20.24 -5.08
C GLY A 106 8.05 20.01 -3.59
N GLY A 107 9.24 19.54 -3.19
CA GLY A 107 9.61 19.28 -1.80
C GLY A 107 9.08 17.95 -1.22
N SER A 108 8.49 17.09 -2.05
CA SER A 108 7.93 15.81 -1.58
C SER A 108 8.99 14.70 -1.63
N PRO A 109 9.29 14.02 -0.51
CA PRO A 109 10.12 12.83 -0.55
C PRO A 109 9.42 11.71 -1.32
N VAL A 110 10.20 10.91 -2.05
CA VAL A 110 9.67 9.78 -2.79
C VAL A 110 10.38 8.48 -2.41
N VAL A 111 9.60 7.41 -2.26
CA VAL A 111 10.10 6.05 -2.08
C VAL A 111 10.00 5.34 -3.43
N VAL A 112 11.10 4.78 -3.91
CA VAL A 112 11.18 4.18 -5.25
C VAL A 112 11.55 2.71 -5.16
N ALA A 113 10.90 1.88 -5.96
CA ALA A 113 11.28 0.48 -6.15
C ALA A 113 12.55 0.41 -7.02
N VAL A 114 13.55 -0.35 -6.60
CA VAL A 114 14.81 -0.53 -7.34
C VAL A 114 15.22 -1.99 -7.32
N ASP A 115 16.12 -2.35 -8.21
CA ASP A 115 16.80 -3.64 -8.16
C ASP A 115 18.00 -3.62 -7.20
N SER A 116 17.98 -4.50 -6.20
CA SER A 116 19.10 -4.69 -5.27
C SER A 116 20.38 -5.24 -5.91
N PHE A 117 20.30 -5.76 -7.14
CA PHE A 117 21.45 -6.33 -7.86
C PHE A 117 22.58 -5.30 -8.11
N ASP A 118 22.23 -4.04 -8.35
CA ASP A 118 23.15 -2.99 -8.77
C ASP A 118 23.50 -1.98 -7.65
N ILE A 119 22.97 -2.21 -6.44
CA ILE A 119 23.16 -1.33 -5.27
C ILE A 119 23.74 -2.09 -4.07
N THR A 120 24.35 -1.35 -3.15
CA THR A 120 24.95 -1.91 -1.93
C THR A 120 23.90 -2.68 -1.11
N SER A 121 24.00 -4.00 -1.12
CA SER A 121 23.14 -4.92 -0.38
C SER A 121 23.79 -6.30 -0.28
N PRO A 122 23.27 -7.23 0.54
CA PRO A 122 23.67 -8.65 0.49
C PRO A 122 23.48 -9.32 -0.88
N HIS A 123 22.72 -8.71 -1.79
CA HIS A 123 22.36 -9.24 -3.11
C HIS A 123 23.12 -8.60 -4.27
N LEU A 124 24.01 -7.62 -3.99
CA LEU A 124 24.84 -6.94 -4.98
C LEU A 124 25.57 -7.95 -5.88
N GLY A 125 25.30 -7.86 -7.19
CA GLY A 125 25.89 -8.69 -8.24
C GLY A 125 25.48 -10.18 -8.19
N ARG A 126 24.45 -10.53 -7.39
CA ARG A 126 24.07 -11.93 -7.14
C ARG A 126 22.64 -12.25 -7.52
N THR A 127 21.68 -11.42 -7.12
CA THR A 127 20.25 -11.74 -7.28
C THR A 127 19.45 -10.49 -7.56
N HIS A 128 18.61 -10.56 -8.60
CA HIS A 128 17.63 -9.52 -8.89
C HIS A 128 16.48 -9.63 -7.90
N LEU A 129 16.44 -8.73 -6.92
CA LEU A 129 15.38 -8.66 -5.94
C LEU A 129 14.91 -7.21 -5.81
N MET A 130 13.60 -7.05 -5.74
CA MET A 130 12.98 -5.77 -5.48
C MET A 130 13.44 -5.24 -4.12
N HIS A 131 13.88 -3.99 -4.11
CA HIS A 131 14.22 -3.22 -2.92
C HIS A 131 13.61 -1.82 -3.00
N ALA A 132 13.62 -1.08 -1.90
CA ALA A 132 13.11 0.28 -1.87
C ALA A 132 14.16 1.25 -1.33
N LEU A 133 14.29 2.40 -1.97
CA LEU A 133 15.13 3.51 -1.54
C LEU A 133 14.27 4.76 -1.30
N ILE A 134 14.68 5.61 -0.38
CA ILE A 134 14.15 6.97 -0.27
C ILE A 134 15.02 7.87 -1.13
N LEU A 135 14.43 8.54 -2.10
CA LEU A 135 15.11 9.52 -2.93
C LEU A 135 14.87 10.91 -2.35
N VAL A 136 15.94 11.68 -2.15
CA VAL A 136 15.88 12.99 -1.48
C VAL A 136 16.50 14.13 -2.28
N GLU A 137 17.20 13.83 -3.37
CA GLU A 137 17.78 14.83 -4.25
C GLU A 137 18.07 14.25 -5.64
N TRP A 138 17.80 15.06 -6.67
CA TRP A 138 18.16 14.77 -8.04
C TRP A 138 19.27 15.72 -8.51
N GLY A 139 20.48 15.19 -8.69
CA GLY A 139 21.63 15.93 -9.17
C GLY A 139 21.87 15.77 -10.68
N PRO A 140 22.86 16.49 -11.24
CA PRO A 140 23.19 16.43 -12.66
C PRO A 140 23.78 15.07 -13.10
N GLU A 141 24.52 14.39 -12.21
CA GLU A 141 25.23 13.13 -12.52
C GLU A 141 24.85 11.97 -11.58
N SER A 142 24.15 12.27 -10.48
CA SER A 142 23.76 11.29 -9.46
C SER A 142 22.46 11.68 -8.78
N VAL A 143 21.88 10.71 -8.08
CA VAL A 143 20.79 10.93 -7.13
C VAL A 143 21.30 10.70 -5.71
N THR A 144 20.78 11.44 -4.74
CA THR A 144 21.02 11.18 -3.32
C THR A 144 19.90 10.30 -2.79
N VAL A 145 20.27 9.12 -2.27
CA VAL A 145 19.34 8.11 -1.77
C VAL A 145 19.66 7.71 -0.33
N LEU A 146 18.65 7.22 0.38
CA LEU A 146 18.79 6.58 1.67
C LEU A 146 18.26 5.14 1.58
N ASP A 147 19.00 4.21 2.17
CA ASP A 147 18.62 2.80 2.27
C ASP A 147 18.50 2.40 3.74
N PRO A 148 17.28 2.38 4.31
CA PRO A 148 17.07 2.00 5.72
C PRO A 148 17.56 0.61 6.11
N MET A 149 17.77 -0.28 5.14
CA MET A 149 18.12 -1.67 5.40
C MET A 149 19.62 -1.95 5.19
N ASN A 150 20.27 -1.33 4.22
CA ASN A 150 21.63 -1.68 3.83
C ASN A 150 22.66 -0.55 3.97
N GLU A 151 22.28 0.71 3.74
CA GLU A 151 23.15 1.88 3.90
C GLU A 151 22.34 3.04 4.51
N PRO A 152 22.33 3.14 5.86
CA PRO A 152 21.44 4.06 6.55
C PRO A 152 21.89 5.52 6.50
N ARG A 153 23.01 5.80 5.84
CA ARG A 153 23.51 7.16 5.59
C ARG A 153 23.14 7.59 4.17
N PRO A 154 22.92 8.89 3.93
CA PRO A 154 22.75 9.40 2.58
C PRO A 154 23.92 8.96 1.70
N SER A 155 23.62 8.39 0.54
CA SER A 155 24.61 7.92 -0.42
C SER A 155 24.28 8.41 -1.82
N LEU A 156 25.32 8.66 -2.62
CA LEU A 156 25.19 9.06 -4.01
C LEU A 156 25.16 7.83 -4.90
N LEU A 157 24.14 7.72 -5.73
CA LEU A 157 24.05 6.71 -6.78
C LEU A 157 24.18 7.41 -8.14
N SER A 158 25.13 6.98 -8.97
CA SER A 158 25.27 7.56 -10.31
C SER A 158 23.98 7.38 -11.11
N LEU A 159 23.63 8.35 -11.96
CA LEU A 159 22.40 8.28 -12.76
C LEU A 159 22.37 7.02 -13.64
N ASP A 160 23.51 6.57 -14.16
CA ASP A 160 23.58 5.33 -14.92
C ASP A 160 23.19 4.11 -14.08
N THR A 161 23.68 4.02 -12.84
CA THR A 161 23.33 2.92 -11.94
C THR A 161 21.88 3.00 -11.51
N TYR A 162 21.42 4.18 -11.10
CA TYR A 162 20.03 4.40 -10.71
C TYR A 162 19.04 4.06 -11.84
N ARG A 163 19.36 4.47 -13.07
CA ARG A 163 18.51 4.17 -14.24
C ARG A 163 18.46 2.67 -14.53
N ARG A 164 19.57 1.95 -14.41
CA ARG A 164 19.58 0.47 -14.55
C ARG A 164 18.74 -0.20 -13.48
N THR A 165 18.89 0.22 -12.22
CA THR A 165 18.13 -0.39 -11.11
C THR A 165 16.63 -0.16 -11.29
N ARG A 166 16.21 1.03 -11.75
CA ARG A 166 14.81 1.38 -12.00
C ARG A 166 14.22 0.68 -13.23
N ALA A 167 15.03 0.40 -14.25
CA ALA A 167 14.59 -0.27 -15.48
C ALA A 167 14.44 -1.79 -15.36
N SER A 168 14.85 -2.38 -14.24
CA SER A 168 14.73 -3.82 -14.01
C SER A 168 13.27 -4.27 -13.88
N ALA A 169 12.97 -5.48 -14.33
CA ALA A 169 11.64 -6.07 -14.18
C ALA A 169 11.20 -6.21 -12.72
N VAL A 170 12.15 -6.36 -11.78
CA VAL A 170 11.83 -6.46 -10.35
C VAL A 170 11.50 -5.10 -9.72
N ALA A 171 11.79 -3.99 -10.40
CA ALA A 171 11.46 -2.62 -9.95
C ALA A 171 9.99 -2.22 -10.23
N ARG A 172 9.12 -3.22 -10.51
CA ARG A 172 7.66 -3.12 -10.48
C ARG A 172 7.09 -2.02 -11.38
N ASN A 173 7.54 -1.97 -12.64
CA ASN A 173 7.13 -0.93 -13.59
C ASN A 173 7.43 0.48 -13.05
N PHE A 174 8.68 0.71 -12.65
CA PHE A 174 9.13 2.00 -12.12
C PHE A 174 8.24 2.49 -10.96
N GLU A 175 7.88 1.61 -10.02
CA GLU A 175 7.00 1.97 -8.92
C GLU A 175 7.60 3.08 -8.04
N LEU A 176 6.80 4.11 -7.74
CA LEU A 176 7.15 5.18 -6.82
C LEU A 176 5.98 5.49 -5.88
N ILE A 177 6.31 5.96 -4.68
CA ILE A 177 5.36 6.42 -3.68
C ILE A 177 5.76 7.84 -3.29
N ALA A 178 4.91 8.81 -3.59
CA ALA A 178 5.10 10.21 -3.23
C ALA A 178 4.29 10.56 -1.98
N PHE A 179 4.88 11.37 -1.10
CA PHE A 179 4.26 11.83 0.14
C PHE A 179 4.09 13.35 0.05
N GLU A 180 2.93 13.78 -0.45
CA GLU A 180 2.62 15.18 -0.68
C GLU A 180 1.93 15.81 0.54
N GLY A 181 2.29 17.07 0.81
CA GLY A 181 1.79 17.83 1.93
C GLY A 181 2.61 17.63 3.21
N THR A 182 1.98 17.97 4.32
CA THR A 182 2.59 17.95 5.65
C THR A 182 1.69 17.18 6.58
N LEU A 183 2.28 16.34 7.43
CA LEU A 183 1.58 15.71 8.54
C LEU A 183 1.05 16.83 9.46
N ALA A 184 -0.25 17.09 9.40
CA ALA A 184 -0.86 18.19 10.14
C ALA A 184 -0.80 17.93 11.65
N ASP A 185 -1.36 16.78 12.06
CA ASP A 185 -1.28 16.22 13.41
C ASP A 185 -0.84 14.75 13.29
N GLY A 186 0.03 14.30 14.19
CA GLY A 186 0.34 12.88 14.30
C GLY A 186 -0.87 12.10 14.86
N TYR A 187 -0.89 10.79 14.64
CA TYR A 187 -1.88 9.89 15.24
C TYR A 187 -1.20 8.91 16.21
N SER A 188 -1.97 8.42 17.18
CA SER A 188 -1.55 7.50 18.24
C SER A 188 -1.56 6.04 17.77
N ALA A 189 -0.94 5.16 18.55
CA ALA A 189 -1.03 3.71 18.33
C ALA A 189 -2.46 3.18 18.55
N ILE A 190 -3.25 3.84 19.40
CA ILE A 190 -4.65 3.51 19.65
C ILE A 190 -5.52 3.82 18.41
N GLU A 191 -5.34 5.00 17.80
CA GLU A 191 -6.02 5.37 16.54
C GLU A 191 -5.61 4.43 15.40
N ALA A 192 -4.32 4.08 15.32
CA ALA A 192 -3.83 3.08 14.36
C ALA A 192 -4.45 1.69 14.60
N LEU A 193 -4.61 1.25 15.86
CA LEU A 193 -5.27 -0.01 16.20
C LEU A 193 -6.75 0.01 15.80
N ALA A 194 -7.46 1.11 16.05
CA ALA A 194 -8.85 1.26 15.65
C ALA A 194 -8.99 1.18 14.12
N ALA A 195 -8.11 1.85 13.36
CA ALA A 195 -8.08 1.77 11.90
C ALA A 195 -7.75 0.35 11.39
N LEU A 196 -6.78 -0.32 12.01
CA LEU A 196 -6.43 -1.72 11.71
C LEU A 196 -7.64 -2.64 11.92
N ASN A 197 -8.37 -2.50 13.01
CA ASN A 197 -9.55 -3.31 13.31
C ASN A 197 -10.67 -3.06 12.28
N THR A 198 -10.93 -1.79 11.93
CA THR A 198 -11.91 -1.43 10.89
C THR A 198 -11.54 -2.06 9.54
N ASP A 199 -10.28 -1.94 9.12
CA ASP A 199 -9.81 -2.56 7.86
C ASP A 199 -9.96 -4.08 7.88
N ALA A 200 -9.55 -4.71 8.99
CA ALA A 200 -9.61 -6.15 9.19
C ALA A 200 -11.04 -6.69 9.12
N LEU A 201 -11.99 -6.02 9.78
CA LEU A 201 -13.41 -6.39 9.77
C LEU A 201 -14.03 -6.23 8.38
N THR A 202 -13.72 -5.13 7.70
CA THR A 202 -14.29 -4.79 6.39
C THR A 202 -13.91 -5.84 5.33
N HIS A 203 -12.67 -6.33 5.36
CA HIS A 203 -12.13 -7.23 4.32
C HIS A 203 -11.99 -8.68 4.80
N ARG A 204 -12.59 -9.02 5.94
CA ARG A 204 -12.38 -10.32 6.59
C ARG A 204 -12.80 -11.49 5.71
N GLU A 205 -14.02 -11.45 5.20
CA GLU A 205 -14.61 -12.57 4.47
C GLU A 205 -13.87 -12.81 3.16
N THR A 206 -13.69 -11.74 2.37
CA THR A 206 -12.98 -11.78 1.08
C THR A 206 -11.52 -12.20 1.27
N GLY A 207 -10.79 -11.61 2.22
CA GLY A 207 -9.40 -11.97 2.48
C GLY A 207 -9.22 -13.42 2.94
N LEU A 208 -10.11 -13.95 3.81
CA LEU A 208 -10.01 -15.36 4.23
C LEU A 208 -10.39 -16.34 3.12
N ALA A 209 -11.25 -15.93 2.17
CA ALA A 209 -11.55 -16.70 0.97
C ALA A 209 -10.34 -16.76 0.04
N ASP A 210 -9.66 -15.64 -0.20
CA ASP A 210 -8.43 -15.59 -1.02
C ASP A 210 -7.32 -16.44 -0.44
N LEU A 211 -7.11 -16.38 0.89
CA LEU A 211 -6.16 -17.26 1.56
C LEU A 211 -6.50 -18.74 1.36
N GLU A 212 -7.79 -19.11 1.42
CA GLU A 212 -8.23 -20.48 1.18
C GLU A 212 -7.96 -20.93 -0.27
N VAL A 213 -8.18 -20.06 -1.26
CA VAL A 213 -7.88 -20.32 -2.67
C VAL A 213 -6.37 -20.52 -2.86
N PHE A 214 -5.55 -19.64 -2.28
CA PHE A 214 -4.09 -19.76 -2.32
C PHE A 214 -3.59 -21.07 -1.73
N ILE A 215 -4.10 -21.45 -0.55
CA ILE A 215 -3.71 -22.70 0.11
C ILE A 215 -4.00 -23.89 -0.79
N ARG A 216 -5.17 -23.95 -1.44
CA ARG A 216 -5.52 -25.02 -2.37
C ARG A 216 -4.61 -25.05 -3.58
N ALA A 217 -4.22 -23.89 -4.11
CA ALA A 217 -3.29 -23.80 -5.23
C ALA A 217 -1.88 -24.28 -4.83
N VAL A 218 -1.43 -24.01 -3.61
CA VAL A 218 -0.17 -24.58 -3.08
C VAL A 218 -0.29 -26.10 -2.88
N GLU A 219 -1.42 -26.58 -2.36
CA GLU A 219 -1.69 -28.03 -2.17
C GLU A 219 -1.68 -28.80 -3.49
N SER A 220 -2.22 -28.22 -4.56
CA SER A 220 -2.26 -28.81 -5.90
C SER A 220 -0.96 -28.62 -6.70
N GLY A 221 0.01 -27.87 -6.15
CA GLY A 221 1.26 -27.54 -6.83
C GLY A 221 1.14 -26.48 -7.93
N GLN A 222 0.03 -25.74 -7.97
CA GLN A 222 -0.24 -24.69 -8.95
C GLN A 222 0.32 -23.32 -8.55
N ALA A 223 0.65 -23.12 -7.27
CA ALA A 223 1.18 -21.86 -6.76
C ALA A 223 2.46 -22.05 -5.94
N VAL A 224 3.43 -21.16 -6.16
CA VAL A 224 4.61 -21.01 -5.31
C VAL A 224 4.16 -20.44 -3.96
N PRO A 225 4.61 -21.00 -2.81
CA PRO A 225 4.22 -20.51 -1.50
C PRO A 225 4.99 -19.24 -1.10
N ASP A 226 4.96 -18.21 -1.94
CA ASP A 226 5.49 -16.89 -1.60
C ASP A 226 4.44 -16.10 -0.81
N VAL A 227 4.79 -15.79 0.43
CA VAL A 227 3.96 -15.09 1.42
C VAL A 227 4.72 -13.88 2.01
N ALA A 228 5.72 -13.36 1.29
CA ALA A 228 6.56 -12.25 1.74
C ALA A 228 5.77 -11.03 2.18
N ASP A 229 4.80 -10.59 1.37
CA ASP A 229 4.01 -9.39 1.64
C ASP A 229 3.15 -9.56 2.89
N VAL A 230 2.52 -10.74 3.02
CA VAL A 230 1.72 -11.11 4.18
C VAL A 230 2.57 -11.08 5.45
N ALA A 231 3.76 -11.69 5.43
CA ALA A 231 4.67 -11.69 6.56
C ALA A 231 5.09 -10.27 6.97
N ALA A 232 5.41 -9.41 5.99
CA ALA A 232 5.75 -8.03 6.25
C ALA A 232 4.58 -7.23 6.86
N GLU A 233 3.36 -7.37 6.31
CA GLU A 233 2.16 -6.71 6.84
C GLU A 233 1.89 -7.15 8.30
N ARG A 234 1.98 -8.45 8.61
CA ARG A 234 1.78 -8.95 9.99
C ARG A 234 2.86 -8.45 10.95
N THR A 235 4.10 -8.29 10.50
CA THR A 235 5.16 -7.69 11.31
C THR A 235 4.80 -6.28 11.77
N TYR A 236 4.19 -5.45 10.91
CA TYR A 236 3.83 -4.09 11.29
C TYR A 236 2.50 -4.02 12.03
N ALA A 237 1.52 -4.84 11.66
CA ALA A 237 0.26 -4.94 12.41
C ALA A 237 0.50 -5.35 13.87
N GLN A 238 1.43 -6.29 14.14
CA GLN A 238 1.76 -6.64 15.52
C GLN A 238 2.46 -5.50 16.28
N LYS A 239 3.23 -4.63 15.61
CA LYS A 239 3.82 -3.45 16.27
C LYS A 239 2.76 -2.47 16.74
N VAL A 240 1.76 -2.21 15.90
CA VAL A 240 0.60 -1.36 16.26
C VAL A 240 -0.13 -1.93 17.47
N ILE A 241 -0.47 -3.21 17.45
CA ILE A 241 -1.17 -3.87 18.57
C ILE A 241 -0.29 -3.86 19.84
N ALA A 242 1.01 -4.16 19.72
CA ALA A 242 1.93 -4.14 20.85
C ALA A 242 2.13 -2.73 21.42
N ALA A 243 2.08 -1.69 20.59
CA ALA A 243 2.15 -0.30 21.03
C ALA A 243 0.89 0.13 21.76
N ALA A 244 -0.28 -0.13 21.17
CA ALA A 244 -1.56 0.11 21.82
C ALA A 244 -1.69 -0.64 23.16
N ALA A 245 -1.16 -1.86 23.25
CA ALA A 245 -1.18 -2.64 24.50
C ALA A 245 -0.31 -2.07 25.63
N ARG A 246 0.63 -1.16 25.33
CA ARG A 246 1.36 -0.42 26.38
C ARG A 246 0.52 0.72 26.96
N GLU A 247 -0.50 1.17 26.23
CA GLU A 247 -1.34 2.32 26.57
C GLU A 247 -2.73 1.89 27.08
N LEU A 248 -3.23 0.74 26.61
CA LEU A 248 -4.55 0.20 26.94
C LEU A 248 -4.45 -1.16 27.65
N PRO A 249 -4.77 -1.24 28.95
CA PRO A 249 -4.83 -2.49 29.68
C PRO A 249 -5.85 -3.47 29.08
N GLY A 250 -5.53 -4.76 29.08
CA GLY A 250 -6.39 -5.82 28.54
C GLY A 250 -6.02 -6.29 27.13
N LEU A 251 -5.15 -5.56 26.43
CA LEU A 251 -4.65 -5.94 25.09
C LEU A 251 -3.44 -6.89 25.14
N GLU A 252 -2.89 -7.22 26.31
CA GLU A 252 -1.61 -7.94 26.45
C GLU A 252 -1.69 -9.35 25.85
N SER A 253 -2.81 -10.06 26.04
CA SER A 253 -3.06 -11.37 25.43
C SER A 253 -3.09 -11.26 23.90
N LEU A 254 -3.81 -10.28 23.37
CA LEU A 254 -3.92 -10.05 21.94
C LEU A 254 -2.54 -9.75 21.35
N ALA A 255 -1.79 -8.83 21.94
CA ALA A 255 -0.43 -8.48 21.51
C ALA A 255 0.51 -9.70 21.46
N ALA A 256 0.50 -10.54 22.50
CA ALA A 256 1.33 -11.75 22.54
C ALA A 256 0.95 -12.76 21.44
N LYS A 257 -0.35 -12.95 21.18
CA LYS A 257 -0.83 -13.85 20.13
C LYS A 257 -0.53 -13.32 18.73
N THR A 258 -0.62 -12.00 18.52
CA THR A 258 -0.28 -11.37 17.25
C THR A 258 1.23 -11.45 16.97
N ASP A 259 2.10 -11.22 17.96
CA ASP A 259 3.55 -11.44 17.80
C ASP A 259 3.84 -12.90 17.41
N ALA A 260 3.20 -13.87 18.07
CA ALA A 260 3.34 -15.28 17.74
C ALA A 260 2.87 -15.60 16.30
N LEU A 261 1.78 -14.97 15.86
CA LEU A 261 1.27 -15.11 14.49
C LEU A 261 2.25 -14.52 13.46
N ALA A 262 2.73 -13.30 13.70
CA ALA A 262 3.68 -12.61 12.81
C ALA A 262 4.98 -13.40 12.64
N ARG A 263 5.54 -13.94 13.74
CA ARG A 263 6.72 -14.83 13.68
C ARG A 263 6.47 -16.08 12.85
N ARG A 264 5.25 -16.60 12.88
CA ARG A 264 4.88 -17.83 12.15
C ARG A 264 4.67 -17.57 10.66
N TRP A 265 4.16 -16.39 10.28
CA TRP A 265 4.16 -15.93 8.89
C TRP A 265 5.58 -15.69 8.37
N TYR A 266 6.44 -15.05 9.17
CA TYR A 266 7.85 -14.89 8.83
C TYR A 266 8.54 -16.25 8.62
N PHE A 267 8.25 -17.23 9.48
CA PHE A 267 8.74 -18.60 9.32
C PHE A 267 8.22 -19.27 8.03
N ALA A 268 6.95 -19.09 7.69
CA ALA A 268 6.39 -19.60 6.43
C ALA A 268 7.09 -18.97 5.22
N HIS A 269 7.36 -17.67 5.26
CA HIS A 269 8.15 -17.00 4.23
C HIS A 269 9.56 -17.60 4.10
N THR A 270 10.31 -17.77 5.21
CA THR A 270 11.67 -18.36 5.16
C THR A 270 11.66 -19.79 4.62
N MET A 271 10.66 -20.59 5.01
CA MET A 271 10.49 -21.95 4.50
C MET A 271 10.20 -21.98 2.99
N GLY A 272 9.39 -21.04 2.49
CA GLY A 272 9.08 -20.93 1.06
C GLY A 272 10.33 -20.65 0.22
N MET A 273 11.23 -19.81 0.74
CA MET A 273 12.51 -19.49 0.11
C MET A 273 13.49 -20.66 0.14
N GLU A 274 13.64 -21.36 1.27
CA GLU A 274 14.51 -22.54 1.39
C GLU A 274 14.10 -23.68 0.44
N ALA A 275 12.80 -23.82 0.19
CA ALA A 275 12.27 -24.79 -0.76
C ALA A 275 12.48 -24.39 -2.24
N GLY A 276 13.15 -23.26 -2.51
CA GLY A 276 13.28 -22.70 -3.86
C GLY A 276 11.93 -22.35 -4.47
N GLY A 277 10.93 -22.00 -3.64
CA GLY A 277 9.56 -21.76 -4.07
C GLY A 277 8.78 -23.02 -4.48
N GLN A 278 9.32 -24.24 -4.26
CA GLN A 278 8.58 -25.45 -4.62
C GLN A 278 7.42 -25.71 -3.64
N PRO A 279 6.20 -25.97 -4.15
CA PRO A 279 5.08 -26.35 -3.31
C PRO A 279 5.38 -27.65 -2.58
N THR A 280 5.19 -27.68 -1.25
CA THR A 280 5.34 -28.90 -0.46
C THR A 280 4.12 -29.14 0.41
N GLN A 281 3.76 -30.41 0.63
CA GLN A 281 2.70 -30.77 1.58
C GLN A 281 2.97 -30.21 2.97
N ARG A 282 4.26 -30.09 3.36
CA ARG A 282 4.67 -29.46 4.62
C ARG A 282 4.28 -27.98 4.66
N MET A 283 4.52 -27.24 3.58
CA MET A 283 4.14 -25.83 3.47
C MET A 283 2.62 -25.65 3.52
N ALA A 284 1.87 -26.43 2.73
CA ALA A 284 0.42 -26.41 2.76
C ALA A 284 -0.15 -26.60 4.18
N LYS A 285 0.41 -27.56 4.95
CA LYS A 285 0.03 -27.78 6.35
C LYS A 285 0.32 -26.56 7.25
N VAL A 286 1.44 -25.87 7.03
CA VAL A 286 1.76 -24.63 7.76
C VAL A 286 0.75 -23.54 7.43
N LEU A 287 0.40 -23.37 6.15
CA LEU A 287 -0.58 -22.35 5.73
C LEU A 287 -2.00 -22.64 6.25
N ARG A 288 -2.42 -23.91 6.32
CA ARG A 288 -3.68 -24.32 6.95
C ARG A 288 -3.74 -23.93 8.44
N ASP A 289 -2.68 -24.22 9.20
CA ASP A 289 -2.59 -23.82 10.61
C ASP A 289 -2.55 -22.29 10.78
N LEU A 290 -1.88 -21.57 9.87
CA LEU A 290 -1.89 -20.10 9.85
C LEU A 290 -3.29 -19.55 9.59
N ARG A 291 -4.04 -20.09 8.63
CA ARG A 291 -5.43 -19.68 8.36
C ARG A 291 -6.34 -19.84 9.58
N GLU A 292 -6.21 -20.93 10.31
CA GLU A 292 -6.99 -21.13 11.54
C GLU A 292 -6.61 -20.11 12.63
N ARG A 293 -5.33 -19.80 12.76
CA ARG A 293 -4.84 -18.79 13.73
C ARG A 293 -5.29 -17.39 13.36
N GLU A 294 -5.20 -17.03 12.09
CA GLU A 294 -5.73 -15.79 11.51
C GLU A 294 -7.21 -15.62 11.85
N THR A 295 -8.02 -16.65 11.57
CA THR A 295 -9.46 -16.60 11.83
C THR A 295 -9.75 -16.33 13.31
N ARG A 296 -9.11 -17.08 14.22
CA ARG A 296 -9.30 -16.89 15.67
C ARG A 296 -8.81 -15.54 16.16
N LEU A 297 -7.68 -15.06 15.64
CA LEU A 297 -7.09 -13.80 16.07
C LEU A 297 -7.92 -12.61 15.59
N LEU A 298 -8.55 -12.70 14.41
CA LEU A 298 -9.49 -11.68 13.93
C LEU A 298 -10.74 -11.58 14.82
N ASP A 299 -11.26 -12.71 15.33
CA ASP A 299 -12.35 -12.68 16.33
C ASP A 299 -11.92 -12.03 17.65
N GLU A 300 -10.72 -12.38 18.12
CA GLU A 300 -10.16 -11.81 19.34
C GLU A 300 -9.86 -10.32 19.18
N LEU A 301 -9.29 -9.90 18.05
CA LEU A 301 -9.05 -8.49 17.74
C LEU A 301 -10.35 -7.69 17.79
N ALA A 302 -11.37 -8.12 17.07
CA ALA A 302 -12.66 -7.44 17.01
C ALA A 302 -13.31 -7.32 18.39
N SER A 303 -13.39 -8.43 19.14
CA SER A 303 -13.99 -8.44 20.47
C SER A 303 -13.20 -7.66 21.52
N THR A 304 -11.86 -7.67 21.44
CA THR A 304 -11.01 -6.95 22.39
C THR A 304 -11.04 -5.44 22.13
N VAL A 305 -11.03 -5.02 20.87
CA VAL A 305 -11.14 -3.60 20.48
C VAL A 305 -12.52 -3.04 20.86
N ASP A 306 -13.59 -3.81 20.63
CA ASP A 306 -14.95 -3.45 21.08
C ASP A 306 -15.04 -3.35 22.60
N ALA A 307 -14.49 -4.32 23.34
CA ALA A 307 -14.46 -4.30 24.80
C ALA A 307 -13.62 -3.13 25.38
N ALA A 308 -12.60 -2.68 24.65
CA ALA A 308 -11.81 -1.50 25.00
C ALA A 308 -12.56 -0.18 24.74
N GLY A 309 -13.77 -0.22 24.16
CA GLY A 309 -14.57 0.96 23.85
C GLY A 309 -13.96 1.82 22.75
N LEU A 310 -13.05 1.25 21.95
CA LEU A 310 -12.48 1.95 20.81
C LEU A 310 -13.54 1.97 19.71
N ALA A 311 -14.07 3.16 19.45
CA ALA A 311 -14.87 3.37 18.27
C ALA A 311 -14.06 2.93 17.03
N PRO A 312 -14.71 2.39 15.98
CA PRO A 312 -14.07 2.32 14.67
C PRO A 312 -13.42 3.68 14.42
N ALA A 313 -12.13 3.71 14.06
CA ALA A 313 -11.52 4.96 13.60
C ALA A 313 -12.48 5.55 12.58
N ASP A 314 -12.92 6.80 12.78
CA ASP A 314 -14.00 7.44 12.00
C ASP A 314 -13.91 6.88 10.59
N THR A 315 -14.87 6.02 10.21
CA THR A 315 -15.01 5.64 8.81
C THR A 315 -15.09 6.99 8.14
N PRO A 316 -14.12 7.40 7.29
CA PRO A 316 -14.23 8.72 6.70
C PRO A 316 -15.63 8.78 6.12
N ALA A 317 -16.36 9.84 6.44
CA ALA A 317 -17.61 10.11 5.76
C ALA A 317 -17.35 9.83 4.28
N THR A 318 -18.15 8.94 3.68
CA THR A 318 -18.02 8.52 2.28
C THR A 318 -17.53 9.72 1.50
N PRO A 319 -16.33 9.67 0.88
CA PRO A 319 -15.66 10.86 0.38
C PRO A 319 -16.66 11.70 -0.38
N GLY A 320 -16.84 12.95 0.07
CA GLY A 320 -17.88 13.81 -0.45
C GLY A 320 -17.71 13.95 -1.96
N SER A 321 -18.79 14.20 -2.69
CA SER A 321 -18.76 14.21 -4.17
C SER A 321 -17.63 15.07 -4.76
N ALA A 322 -17.27 16.18 -4.09
CA ALA A 322 -16.14 17.03 -4.49
C ALA A 322 -14.77 16.33 -4.40
N GLN A 323 -14.54 15.54 -3.35
CA GLN A 323 -13.31 14.76 -3.16
C GLN A 323 -13.22 13.64 -4.20
N LEU A 324 -14.31 12.93 -4.46
CA LEU A 324 -14.37 11.91 -5.51
C LEU A 324 -14.11 12.52 -6.89
N ILE A 325 -14.74 13.66 -7.22
CA ILE A 325 -14.51 14.36 -8.48
C ILE A 325 -13.03 14.74 -8.65
N SER A 326 -12.39 15.25 -7.59
CA SER A 326 -10.96 15.60 -7.62
C SER A 326 -10.08 14.38 -7.84
N LEU A 327 -10.34 13.28 -7.12
CA LEU A 327 -9.62 12.02 -7.28
C LEU A 327 -9.77 11.46 -8.70
N ILE A 328 -11.01 11.39 -9.21
CA ILE A 328 -11.29 10.87 -10.56
C ILE A 328 -10.60 11.73 -11.61
N SER A 329 -10.62 13.07 -11.48
CA SER A 329 -9.94 13.97 -12.39
C SER A 329 -8.42 13.74 -12.37
N SER A 330 -7.84 13.56 -11.18
CA SER A 330 -6.43 13.21 -11.02
C SER A 330 -6.08 11.86 -11.66
N VAL A 331 -6.90 10.83 -11.45
CA VAL A 331 -6.71 9.51 -12.07
C VAL A 331 -6.84 9.61 -13.59
N LEU A 332 -7.83 10.34 -14.12
CA LEU A 332 -8.00 10.55 -15.56
C LEU A 332 -6.79 11.24 -16.18
N ALA A 333 -6.27 12.29 -15.55
CA ALA A 333 -5.09 13.00 -16.03
C ALA A 333 -3.84 12.11 -16.10
N ARG A 334 -3.70 11.17 -15.16
CA ARG A 334 -2.54 10.26 -15.09
C ARG A 334 -2.67 9.05 -16.03
N GLN A 335 -3.88 8.49 -16.14
CA GLN A 335 -4.11 7.20 -16.80
C GLN A 335 -4.52 7.33 -18.27
N THR A 336 -4.86 8.53 -18.73
CA THR A 336 -5.47 8.77 -20.04
C THR A 336 -4.86 9.98 -20.72
N ARG A 337 -5.18 10.15 -22.01
CA ARG A 337 -4.83 11.36 -22.77
C ARG A 337 -5.89 12.46 -22.72
N VAL A 338 -6.94 12.26 -21.93
CA VAL A 338 -8.05 13.21 -21.83
C VAL A 338 -7.57 14.45 -21.08
N ALA A 339 -7.78 15.64 -21.67
CA ALA A 339 -7.42 16.91 -21.06
C ALA A 339 -8.44 17.28 -19.96
N THR A 340 -8.10 17.03 -18.70
CA THR A 340 -9.02 17.13 -17.57
C THR A 340 -9.26 18.56 -17.09
N GLU A 341 -8.35 19.49 -17.38
CA GLU A 341 -8.37 20.86 -16.86
C GLU A 341 -9.58 21.68 -17.35
N ARG A 342 -10.28 21.19 -18.38
CA ARG A 342 -11.42 21.86 -19.01
C ARG A 342 -12.72 21.07 -18.92
N LEU A 343 -12.71 19.88 -18.34
CA LEU A 343 -13.90 19.03 -18.24
C LEU A 343 -14.78 19.44 -17.07
N LYS A 344 -16.08 19.50 -17.32
CA LYS A 344 -17.10 19.52 -16.27
C LYS A 344 -17.40 18.09 -15.82
N PRO A 345 -17.87 17.89 -14.58
CA PRO A 345 -18.17 16.54 -14.08
C PRO A 345 -19.14 15.73 -14.94
N SER A 346 -20.05 16.39 -15.66
CA SER A 346 -21.07 15.76 -16.53
C SER A 346 -20.63 15.56 -17.99
N ASP A 347 -19.43 16.00 -18.37
CA ASP A 347 -18.97 15.90 -19.75
C ASP A 347 -18.72 14.44 -20.15
N ASP A 348 -19.02 14.11 -21.41
CA ASP A 348 -18.84 12.76 -21.96
C ASP A 348 -17.34 12.47 -22.16
N LEU A 349 -16.80 11.56 -21.35
CA LEU A 349 -15.39 11.18 -21.40
C LEU A 349 -15.03 10.47 -22.71
N TRP A 350 -15.94 9.71 -23.31
CA TRP A 350 -15.72 9.06 -24.60
C TRP A 350 -15.63 10.10 -25.72
N ALA A 351 -16.47 11.13 -25.67
CA ALA A 351 -16.38 12.27 -26.59
C ALA A 351 -15.10 13.09 -26.36
N ALA A 352 -14.62 13.16 -25.12
CA ALA A 352 -13.36 13.80 -24.75
C ALA A 352 -12.10 12.96 -25.09
N GLY A 353 -12.28 11.77 -25.68
CA GLY A 353 -11.18 10.95 -26.20
C GLY A 353 -10.82 9.73 -25.34
N LEU A 354 -11.59 9.42 -24.30
CA LEU A 354 -11.40 8.19 -23.51
C LEU A 354 -11.62 6.96 -24.41
N THR A 355 -10.67 6.03 -24.37
CA THR A 355 -10.76 4.73 -25.05
C THR A 355 -11.11 3.60 -24.09
N SER A 356 -11.54 2.45 -24.61
CA SER A 356 -11.90 1.28 -23.78
C SER A 356 -10.71 0.73 -22.98
N LEU A 357 -9.50 0.88 -23.49
CA LEU A 357 -8.29 0.48 -22.77
C LEU A 357 -7.97 1.47 -21.64
N GLU A 358 -8.14 2.77 -21.89
CA GLU A 358 -7.93 3.81 -20.88
C GLU A 358 -8.98 3.74 -19.77
N SER A 359 -10.24 3.39 -20.06
CA SER A 359 -11.26 3.19 -19.01
C SER A 359 -10.89 2.07 -18.04
N VAL A 360 -10.25 1.00 -18.53
CA VAL A 360 -9.71 -0.08 -17.67
C VAL A 360 -8.56 0.43 -16.81
N ARG A 361 -7.67 1.26 -17.35
CA ARG A 361 -6.57 1.87 -16.57
C ARG A 361 -7.09 2.83 -15.49
N VAL A 362 -8.14 3.60 -15.80
CA VAL A 362 -8.82 4.46 -14.84
C VAL A 362 -9.44 3.65 -13.71
N MET A 363 -10.12 2.54 -14.04
CA MET A 363 -10.67 1.61 -13.06
C MET A 363 -9.58 1.10 -12.10
N ILE A 364 -8.49 0.52 -12.62
CA ILE A 364 -7.38 0.01 -11.80
C ILE A 364 -6.79 1.12 -10.93
N GLY A 365 -6.60 2.32 -11.50
CA GLY A 365 -6.11 3.47 -10.74
C GLY A 365 -7.04 3.89 -9.61
N LEU A 366 -8.36 3.76 -9.76
CA LEU A 366 -9.33 4.05 -8.69
C LEU A 366 -9.36 2.94 -7.63
N GLU A 367 -9.26 1.68 -8.04
CA GLU A 367 -9.15 0.53 -7.13
C GLU A 367 -7.91 0.64 -6.24
N ASP A 368 -6.76 0.97 -6.83
CA ASP A 368 -5.49 1.17 -6.12
C ASP A 368 -5.57 2.32 -5.10
N GLU A 369 -6.15 3.46 -5.48
CA GLU A 369 -6.21 4.67 -4.63
C GLU A 369 -7.25 4.55 -3.50
N LEU A 370 -8.34 3.84 -3.74
CA LEU A 370 -9.44 3.69 -2.77
C LEU A 370 -9.39 2.38 -1.99
N GLY A 371 -8.58 1.41 -2.42
CA GLY A 371 -8.54 0.07 -1.84
C GLY A 371 -9.85 -0.68 -2.01
N ILE A 372 -10.54 -0.49 -3.14
CA ILE A 372 -11.80 -1.15 -3.50
C ILE A 372 -11.63 -2.02 -4.74
N GLU A 373 -12.63 -2.85 -5.05
CA GLU A 373 -12.72 -3.57 -6.32
C GLU A 373 -14.04 -3.22 -7.03
N PHE A 374 -13.98 -2.96 -8.34
CA PHE A 374 -15.18 -2.76 -9.16
C PHE A 374 -15.78 -4.13 -9.53
N PRO A 375 -17.05 -4.40 -9.16
CA PRO A 375 -17.75 -5.59 -9.62
C PRO A 375 -17.98 -5.53 -11.13
N THR A 376 -18.01 -6.69 -11.79
CA THR A 376 -18.21 -6.82 -13.24
C THR A 376 -19.44 -6.07 -13.76
N SER A 377 -20.52 -5.97 -12.97
CA SER A 377 -21.73 -5.23 -13.31
C SER A 377 -21.51 -3.72 -13.48
N LEU A 378 -20.51 -3.16 -12.78
CA LEU A 378 -20.14 -1.76 -12.89
C LEU A 378 -19.08 -1.50 -13.97
N LEU A 379 -18.57 -2.54 -14.64
CA LEU A 379 -17.63 -2.43 -15.77
C LEU A 379 -18.35 -2.10 -17.08
N ALA A 380 -19.28 -1.15 -17.02
CA ALA A 380 -20.09 -0.72 -18.15
C ALA A 380 -19.62 0.62 -18.71
N ARG A 381 -19.84 0.83 -20.01
CA ARG A 381 -19.52 2.08 -20.71
C ARG A 381 -20.14 3.31 -20.04
N ASN A 382 -21.34 3.15 -19.46
CA ASN A 382 -22.06 4.21 -18.79
C ASN A 382 -21.38 4.64 -17.48
N THR A 383 -20.83 3.70 -16.72
CA THR A 383 -20.07 3.98 -15.48
C THR A 383 -18.91 4.92 -15.76
N PHE A 384 -18.17 4.67 -16.85
CA PHE A 384 -17.04 5.49 -17.29
C PHE A 384 -17.45 6.58 -18.30
N GLY A 385 -18.74 6.91 -18.38
CA GLY A 385 -19.26 7.91 -19.33
C GLY A 385 -18.96 9.34 -18.92
N SER A 386 -18.89 9.63 -17.63
CA SER A 386 -18.58 10.97 -17.09
C SER A 386 -17.92 10.87 -15.72
N ILE A 387 -17.26 11.93 -15.26
CA ILE A 387 -16.68 11.98 -13.90
C ILE A 387 -17.78 11.81 -12.84
N ALA A 388 -18.96 12.40 -13.07
CA ALA A 388 -20.10 12.29 -12.17
C ALA A 388 -20.62 10.84 -12.08
N ALA A 389 -20.70 10.12 -13.20
CA ALA A 389 -21.13 8.72 -13.20
C ALA A 389 -20.14 7.79 -12.48
N ILE A 390 -18.83 8.04 -12.66
CA ILE A 390 -17.79 7.33 -11.90
C ILE A 390 -17.93 7.64 -10.41
N ALA A 391 -18.12 8.91 -10.02
CA ALA A 391 -18.27 9.31 -8.63
C ALA A 391 -19.50 8.67 -7.97
N GLU A 392 -20.61 8.54 -8.69
CA GLU A 392 -21.82 7.88 -8.21
C GLU A 392 -21.58 6.37 -7.97
N ALA A 393 -20.93 5.68 -8.91
CA ALA A 393 -20.58 4.28 -8.75
C ALA A 393 -19.64 4.05 -7.55
N LEU A 394 -18.63 4.91 -7.39
CA LEU A 394 -17.71 4.87 -6.25
C LEU A 394 -18.42 5.13 -4.92
N ALA A 395 -19.31 6.11 -4.87
CA ALA A 395 -20.10 6.38 -3.67
C ALA A 395 -20.95 5.17 -3.26
N GLY A 396 -21.56 4.47 -4.24
CA GLY A 396 -22.30 3.24 -4.00
C GLY A 396 -21.44 2.09 -3.47
N LEU A 397 -20.24 1.89 -4.04
CA LEU A 397 -19.28 0.88 -3.58
C LEU A 397 -18.80 1.17 -2.14
N LEU A 398 -18.47 2.43 -1.85
CA LEU A 398 -17.98 2.86 -0.54
C LEU A 398 -19.09 2.87 0.52
N ALA A 399 -20.36 2.97 0.12
CA ALA A 399 -21.51 2.84 1.01
C ALA A 399 -21.95 1.38 1.24
N GLY A 400 -21.31 0.40 0.60
CA GLY A 400 -21.67 -1.02 0.69
C GLY A 400 -22.98 -1.39 0.00
N THR A 401 -23.53 -0.50 -0.84
CA THR A 401 -24.72 -0.78 -1.66
C THR A 401 -24.30 -1.38 -3.00
N SER A 402 -23.90 -2.65 -2.98
CA SER A 402 -23.80 -3.44 -4.21
C SER A 402 -25.21 -3.80 -4.65
N ASP A 403 -25.71 -3.18 -5.70
CA ASP A 403 -27.04 -3.44 -6.24
C ASP A 403 -27.08 -4.87 -6.83
N THR A 404 -27.42 -5.85 -5.99
CA THR A 404 -27.80 -7.19 -6.41
C THR A 404 -29.21 -7.13 -7.00
N THR A 405 -29.33 -6.67 -8.24
CA THR A 405 -30.55 -6.86 -9.02
C THR A 405 -30.25 -7.79 -10.21
N GLU A 406 -30.05 -9.07 -9.91
CA GLU A 406 -30.32 -10.15 -10.86
C GLU A 406 -31.47 -11.03 -10.30
N GLY A 407 -32.65 -10.90 -10.92
CA GLY A 407 -33.71 -11.90 -10.86
C GLY A 407 -35.12 -11.37 -10.60
N GLN A 408 -36.03 -11.69 -11.55
CA GLN A 408 -37.51 -11.61 -11.55
C GLN A 408 -38.11 -10.32 -12.13
N VAL A 409 -38.99 -10.31 -13.16
CA VAL A 409 -40.01 -11.26 -13.65
C VAL A 409 -40.29 -10.97 -15.13
N GLY A 410 -40.56 -11.97 -15.98
CA GLY A 410 -41.10 -11.66 -17.32
C GLY A 410 -41.52 -12.76 -18.31
N ARG A 411 -41.96 -13.94 -17.86
CA ARG A 411 -42.62 -15.02 -18.64
C ARG A 411 -41.82 -15.79 -19.69
#